data_AF-A0AAV0LMT9-F1
#
_entry.id   AF-A0AAV0LMT9-F1
#
_cell.length_a   1.000
_cell.length_b   1.000
_cell.length_c   1.000
_cell.angle_alpha   90.00
_cell.angle_beta   90.00
_cell.angle_gamma   90.00
#
_symmetry.space_group_name_H-M   'P 1'
#
loop_
_entity.id
_entity.type
_entity.pdbx_description
1 polymer ?
#
loop_
_entity_poly.entity_id
_entity_poly.type
_entity_poly.pdbx_seq_one_letter_code
_entity_poly.pdbx_strand_id
1 'polypeptide(L)' 'MDGIKYAVCTDKSIRLLGKNQYTSNIESGSTRTEINKHAQILYTN' A
#
# COMPACT_ATOMS: atom_id res chain seq x y z
N MET A 1 -9.12 11.24 -1.18
CA MET A 1 -9.64 9.93 -1.61
C MET A 1 -8.69 8.92 -1.02
N ASP A 2 -9.10 8.29 0.09
CA ASP A 2 -8.29 7.37 0.90
C ASP A 2 -7.93 6.12 0.09
N GLY A 3 -6.91 6.24 -0.76
CA GLY A 3 -6.60 5.28 -1.81
C GLY A 3 -6.10 3.93 -1.30
N ILE A 4 -5.88 3.76 0.00
CA ILE A 4 -5.53 2.49 0.63
C ILE A 4 -6.73 2.03 1.44
N LYS A 5 -7.37 0.95 0.98
CA LYS A 5 -8.55 0.40 1.64
C LYS A 5 -8.16 -0.44 2.85
N TYR A 6 -7.27 -1.43 2.67
CA TYR A 6 -6.83 -2.35 3.73
C TYR A 6 -5.47 -3.00 3.41
N ALA A 7 -4.68 -3.32 4.44
CA ALA A 7 -3.52 -4.18 4.31
C ALA A 7 -3.95 -5.62 3.98
N VAL A 8 -3.22 -6.27 3.07
CA VAL A 8 -3.49 -7.67 2.70
C VAL A 8 -2.65 -8.56 3.60
N CYS A 9 -3.29 -9.38 4.43
CA CYS A 9 -2.62 -10.32 5.34
C CYS A 9 -2.73 -11.75 4.79
N THR A 10 -1.69 -12.19 4.09
CA THR A 10 -1.53 -13.53 3.51
C THR A 10 -0.12 -14.03 3.81
N ASP A 11 0.16 -15.33 3.72
CA ASP A 11 1.54 -15.85 3.90
C ASP A 11 2.56 -15.16 2.99
N LYS A 12 2.14 -14.80 1.77
CA LYS A 12 2.98 -14.07 0.83
C LYS A 12 3.29 -12.65 1.33
N SER A 13 2.30 -11.92 1.83
CA SER A 13 2.53 -10.55 2.31
C SER A 13 3.32 -10.52 3.62
N ILE A 14 3.15 -11.51 4.50
CA ILE A 14 3.99 -11.68 5.71
C ILE A 14 5.45 -11.92 5.32
N ARG A 15 5.70 -12.78 4.32
CA ARG A 15 7.06 -13.00 3.80
C ARG A 15 7.66 -11.76 3.13
N LEU A 16 6.83 -10.92 2.50
CA LEU A 16 7.25 -9.65 1.91
C LEU A 16 7.56 -8.59 2.97
N LEU A 17 6.82 -8.60 4.09
CA LEU A 17 7.06 -7.70 5.23
C LEU A 17 8.47 -7.87 5.79
N GLY A 18 8.96 -9.11 5.89
CA GLY A 18 10.36 -9.38 6.28
C GLY A 18 11.41 -8.82 5.30
N LYS A 19 11.00 -8.40 4.10
CA LYS A 19 11.83 -7.71 3.09
C LYS A 19 11.53 -6.21 2.98
N ASN A 20 10.82 -5.65 3.96
CA ASN A 20 10.34 -4.27 3.95
C ASN A 20 9.47 -3.92 2.71
N GLN A 21 8.74 -4.92 2.19
CA GLN A 21 7.76 -4.75 1.12
C GLN A 21 6.35 -4.93 1.69
N TYR A 22 5.45 -4.04 1.29
CA TYR A 22 4.09 -3.99 1.81
C TYR A 22 3.09 -4.24 0.69
N THR A 23 1.94 -4.81 1.05
CA THR A 23 0.85 -5.07 0.11
C THR A 23 -0.46 -4.56 0.70
N SER A 24 -1.14 -3.72 -0.05
CA SER A 24 -2.43 -3.15 0.33
C SER A 24 -3.37 -3.11 -0.87
N ASN A 25 -4.65 -3.26 -0.61
CA ASN A 25 -5.68 -3.04 -1.62
C ASN A 25 -5.85 -1.55 -1.85
N ILE A 26 -5.85 -1.15 -3.11
CA ILE A 26 -6.10 0.22 -3.54
C ILE A 26 -7.41 0.30 -4.34
N GLU A 27 -7.99 1.49 -4.45
CA GLU A 27 -9.21 1.65 -5.24
C GLU A 27 -8.97 1.37 -6.72
N SER A 28 -9.87 0.59 -7.32
CA SER A 28 -9.83 0.30 -8.76
C SER A 28 -9.93 1.60 -9.55
N GLY A 29 -9.00 1.82 -10.48
CA GLY A 29 -8.90 3.08 -11.23
C GLY A 29 -7.91 4.10 -10.67
N SER A 30 -7.28 3.83 -9.51
CA SER A 30 -6.23 4.69 -8.96
C SER A 30 -5.05 4.83 -9.92
N THR A 31 -4.60 6.05 -10.14
CA THR A 31 -3.42 6.33 -10.97
C THR A 31 -2.13 6.14 -10.17
N ARG A 32 -1.02 5.93 -10.89
CA ARG A 32 0.29 5.76 -10.26
C ARG A 32 0.73 6.95 -9.40
N THR A 33 0.32 8.16 -9.79
CA THR A 33 0.59 9.39 -9.04
C THR A 33 -0.18 9.42 -7.71
N GLU A 34 -1.44 9.01 -7.71
CA GLU A 34 -2.25 8.94 -6.49
C GLU A 34 -1.73 7.89 -5.51
N ILE A 35 -1.30 6.74 -6.02
CA ILE A 35 -0.65 5.67 -5.22
C ILE A 35 0.63 6.19 -4.57
N ASN A 36 1.50 6.84 -5.34
CA ASN A 36 2.76 7.39 -4.83
C ASN A 36 2.55 8.48 -3.78
N LYS A 37 1.57 9.37 -3.99
CA LYS A 37 1.22 10.42 -3.02
C LYS A 37 0.76 9.83 -1.69
N HIS A 38 -0.06 8.78 -1.71
CA HIS A 38 -0.52 8.10 -0.49
C HIS A 38 0.62 7.41 0.25
N ALA A 39 1.50 6.71 -0.47
CA ALA A 39 2.68 6.11 0.15
C ALA A 39 3.56 7.18 0.81
N GLN A 40 3.81 8.31 0.13
CA GLN A 40 4.64 9.38 0.67
C GLN A 40 4.07 10.00 1.96
N ILE A 41 2.75 10.20 2.05
CA ILE A 41 2.07 10.68 3.26
C ILE A 41 2.19 9.67 4.41
N LEU A 42 2.05 8.37 4.14
CA LEU A 42 2.15 7.33 5.18
C LEU A 42 3.55 7.18 5.78
N TYR A 43 4.60 7.46 5.01
CA TYR A 43 5.99 7.27 5.46
C TYR A 43 6.69 8.58 5.85
N THR A 44 6.05 9.73 5.70
CA THR A 44 6.61 11.05 6.03
C THR A 44 5.62 11.80 6.92
N ASN A 45 5.85 11.81 8.24
CA ASN A 45 5.17 12.69 9.21
C ASN A 45 5.93 14.01 9.33
#